data_AF-A0A564ZIG1-F1
#
_entry.id   AF-A0A564ZIG1-F1
#
_cell.length_a   1.000
_cell.length_b   1.000
_cell.length_c   1.000
_cell.angle_alpha   90.00
_cell.angle_beta   90.00
_cell.angle_gamma   90.00
#
_symmetry.space_group_name_H-M   'P 1'
#
loop_
_entity.id
_entity.type
_entity.pdbx_description
1 polymer ?
#
loop_
_entity_poly.entity_id
_entity_poly.type
_entity_poly.pdbx_seq_one_letter_code
_entity_poly.pdbx_strand_id
1 'polypeptide(L)'
;MKTNSGSGPQTKRRAVLPDDACPECGNPMREKKGRLTLPVNGEEIVVAGSPHLNCPKCDEVVLRFDDARKLRQRALEIYRQTYGLLSAEEIRSIRERFWLTQAELARLLRLGANTISRWEAGRNVQTASMDMLLRVIRDLPGSLDYLRTYAA
;
A
#
# COMPACT_ATOMS: atom_id res chain seq x y z
N MET A 1 -21.30 -55.25 -33.45
CA MET A 1 -19.93 -55.22 -32.91
C MET A 1 -19.24 -53.97 -33.45
N LYS A 2 -18.66 -53.16 -32.55
CA LYS A 2 -17.87 -51.92 -32.75
C LYS A 2 -18.65 -50.65 -33.12
N THR A 3 -18.41 -49.47 -32.54
CA THR A 3 -18.02 -48.97 -31.20
C THR A 3 -18.05 -47.46 -31.33
N ASN A 4 -18.62 -46.80 -30.33
CA ASN A 4 -18.77 -45.36 -30.18
C ASN A 4 -17.40 -44.65 -30.09
N SER A 5 -17.12 -43.64 -30.91
CA SER A 5 -15.93 -42.79 -30.80
C SER A 5 -16.30 -41.46 -30.14
N GLY A 6 -16.20 -41.44 -28.81
CA GLY A 6 -16.35 -40.23 -28.00
C GLY A 6 -15.21 -39.24 -28.22
N SER A 7 -15.56 -38.02 -28.61
CA SER A 7 -14.69 -36.85 -28.58
C SER A 7 -14.57 -36.33 -27.14
N GLY A 8 -13.49 -36.70 -26.46
CA GLY A 8 -13.13 -36.15 -25.14
C GLY A 8 -12.65 -34.69 -25.22
N PRO A 9 -12.79 -33.91 -24.13
CA PRO A 9 -12.42 -32.50 -24.11
C PRO A 9 -10.89 -32.33 -24.12
N GLN A 10 -10.38 -31.57 -25.09
CA GLN A 10 -8.95 -31.26 -25.20
C GLN A 10 -8.53 -30.30 -24.08
N THR A 11 -7.69 -30.79 -23.16
CA THR A 11 -7.01 -29.99 -22.14
C THR A 11 -5.94 -29.12 -22.80
N LYS A 12 -6.14 -27.79 -22.82
CA LYS A 12 -5.13 -26.83 -23.29
C LYS A 12 -3.84 -27.01 -22.46
N ARG A 13 -2.73 -27.38 -23.09
CA ARG A 13 -1.40 -27.38 -22.46
C ARG A 13 -1.11 -25.99 -21.91
N ARG A 14 -0.82 -25.90 -20.61
CA ARG A 14 -0.31 -24.67 -19.98
C ARG A 14 1.07 -24.40 -20.57
N ALA A 15 1.17 -23.43 -21.48
CA ALA A 15 2.47 -22.96 -21.97
C ALA A 15 3.16 -22.19 -20.83
N VAL A 16 4.40 -22.56 -20.52
CA VAL A 16 5.25 -21.79 -19.60
C VAL A 16 5.85 -20.65 -20.42
N LEU A 17 5.58 -19.41 -20.00
CA LEU A 17 6.17 -18.23 -20.60
C LEU A 17 7.59 -18.01 -20.05
N PRO A 18 8.53 -17.44 -20.83
CA PRO A 18 9.81 -16.95 -20.33
C PRO A 18 9.64 -15.87 -19.26
N ASP A 19 10.62 -15.73 -18.36
CA ASP A 19 10.58 -14.77 -17.25
C ASP A 19 10.50 -13.30 -17.70
N ASP A 20 10.98 -12.99 -18.91
CA ASP A 20 10.95 -11.65 -19.50
C ASP A 20 9.73 -11.42 -20.41
N ALA A 21 8.83 -12.39 -20.54
CA ALA A 21 7.68 -12.30 -21.42
C ALA A 21 6.51 -11.56 -20.76
N CYS A 22 5.78 -10.79 -21.57
CA CYS A 22 4.56 -10.13 -21.17
C CYS A 22 3.49 -11.16 -20.78
N PRO A 23 2.83 -11.01 -19.61
CA PRO A 23 1.81 -11.95 -19.16
C PRO A 23 0.57 -11.97 -20.05
N GLU A 24 0.28 -10.89 -20.76
CA GLU A 24 -0.90 -10.74 -21.61
C GLU A 24 -0.69 -11.28 -23.03
N CYS A 25 0.46 -11.03 -23.65
CA CYS A 25 0.69 -11.33 -25.07
C CYS A 25 1.95 -12.16 -25.38
N GLY A 26 2.71 -12.55 -24.36
CA GLY A 26 3.90 -13.40 -24.48
C GLY A 26 5.12 -12.74 -25.14
N ASN A 27 5.07 -11.45 -25.50
CA ASN A 27 6.20 -10.75 -26.12
C ASN A 27 7.20 -10.25 -25.07
N PRO A 28 8.51 -10.23 -25.37
CA PRO A 28 9.52 -9.75 -24.44
C PRO A 28 9.24 -8.32 -23.96
N MET A 29 9.31 -8.10 -22.66
CA MET A 29 9.14 -6.79 -22.04
C MET A 29 10.44 -5.98 -22.08
N ARG A 30 10.32 -4.66 -21.87
CA ARG A 30 11.46 -3.72 -21.83
C ARG A 30 11.41 -2.88 -20.57
N GLU A 31 12.57 -2.65 -19.97
CA GLU A 31 12.67 -1.73 -18.84
C GLU A 31 12.45 -0.28 -19.30
N LYS A 32 11.64 0.44 -18.54
CA LYS A 32 11.40 1.87 -18.70
C LYS A 32 11.40 2.55 -17.32
N LYS A 33 11.62 3.87 -17.34
CA LYS A 33 11.37 4.75 -16.20
C LYS A 33 10.33 5.78 -16.63
N GLY A 34 9.29 5.96 -15.84
CA GLY A 34 8.18 6.83 -16.20
C GLY A 34 7.43 7.35 -14.98
N ARG A 35 6.28 7.95 -15.23
CA ARG A 35 5.35 8.39 -14.20
C ARG A 35 4.33 7.29 -13.99
N LEU A 36 4.19 6.83 -12.76
CA LEU A 36 3.16 5.87 -12.36
C LEU A 36 2.32 6.49 -11.27
N THR A 37 1.05 6.11 -11.21
CA THR A 37 0.08 6.66 -10.28
C THR A 37 -0.35 5.58 -9.29
N LEU A 38 -0.52 5.96 -8.03
CA LEU A 38 -1.03 5.08 -6.98
C LEU A 38 -2.07 5.83 -6.14
N PRO A 39 -3.19 5.20 -5.80
CA PRO A 39 -4.14 5.78 -4.86
C PRO A 39 -3.56 5.77 -3.44
N VAL A 40 -3.57 6.93 -2.79
CA VAL A 40 -3.29 7.10 -1.36
C VAL A 40 -4.48 7.82 -0.74
N ASN A 41 -5.16 7.15 0.20
CA ASN A 41 -6.39 7.67 0.84
C ASN A 41 -7.48 8.13 -0.16
N GLY A 42 -7.55 7.51 -1.34
CA GLY A 42 -8.52 7.85 -2.39
C GLY A 42 -8.06 8.93 -3.37
N GLU A 43 -6.86 9.48 -3.19
CA GLU A 43 -6.26 10.44 -4.11
C GLU A 43 -5.15 9.81 -4.96
N GLU A 44 -5.14 10.12 -6.25
CA GLU A 44 -4.16 9.63 -7.21
C GLU A 44 -2.82 10.38 -7.09
N ILE A 45 -1.81 9.70 -6.55
CA ILE A 45 -0.47 10.26 -6.35
C ILE A 45 0.47 9.82 -7.46
N VAL A 46 1.03 10.82 -8.16
CA VAL A 46 1.94 10.59 -9.28
C VAL A 46 3.38 10.52 -8.80
N VAL A 47 4.03 9.37 -9.02
CA VAL A 47 5.44 9.14 -8.72
C VAL A 47 6.25 9.13 -10.00
N ALA A 48 7.13 10.14 -10.15
CA ALA A 48 8.02 10.26 -11.30
C ALA A 48 9.26 9.34 -11.18
N GLY A 49 9.82 8.97 -12.34
CA GLY A 49 11.07 8.19 -12.42
C GLY A 49 10.94 6.76 -11.88
N SER A 50 9.74 6.20 -11.93
CA SER A 50 9.44 4.87 -11.41
C SER A 50 9.85 3.80 -12.42
N PRO A 51 10.78 2.89 -12.06
CA PRO A 51 11.17 1.76 -12.91
C PRO A 51 9.99 0.79 -13.08
N HIS A 52 9.78 0.32 -14.29
CA HIS A 52 8.76 -0.67 -14.64
C HIS A 52 9.12 -1.40 -15.93
N LEU A 53 8.48 -2.54 -16.15
CA LEU A 53 8.50 -3.24 -17.42
C LEU A 53 7.30 -2.77 -18.26
N ASN A 54 7.54 -2.52 -19.54
CA ASN A 54 6.49 -2.20 -20.49
C ASN A 54 6.59 -3.14 -21.70
N CYS A 55 5.45 -3.67 -22.14
CA CYS A 55 5.38 -4.46 -23.36
C CYS A 55 5.26 -3.53 -24.58
N PRO A 56 6.20 -3.58 -25.54
CA PRO A 56 6.12 -2.74 -26.74
C PRO A 56 5.01 -3.13 -27.73
N LYS A 57 4.31 -4.25 -27.50
CA LYS A 57 3.25 -4.76 -28.39
C LYS A 57 1.84 -4.41 -27.93
N CYS A 58 1.56 -4.54 -26.63
CA CYS A 58 0.22 -4.35 -26.07
C CYS A 58 0.18 -3.33 -24.92
N ASP A 59 1.29 -2.61 -24.70
CA ASP A 59 1.45 -1.56 -23.69
C ASP A 59 1.30 -1.98 -22.22
N GLU A 60 1.15 -3.27 -21.95
CA GLU A 60 1.06 -3.81 -20.59
C GLU A 60 2.23 -3.35 -19.71
N VAL A 61 1.91 -2.94 -18.48
CA VAL A 61 2.88 -2.44 -17.49
C VAL A 61 2.97 -3.41 -16.33
N VAL A 62 4.16 -3.96 -16.12
CA VAL A 62 4.44 -4.87 -15.00
C VAL A 62 5.49 -4.25 -14.09
N LEU A 63 5.26 -4.35 -12.80
CA LEU A 63 6.23 -3.96 -11.78
C LEU A 63 6.87 -5.21 -11.18
N ARG A 64 8.19 -5.17 -11.02
CA ARG A 64 8.87 -6.13 -10.15
C ARG A 64 8.47 -5.87 -8.70
N PHE A 65 8.60 -6.88 -7.86
CA PHE A 65 8.21 -6.79 -6.45
C PHE A 65 8.87 -5.59 -5.74
N ASP A 66 10.19 -5.41 -5.90
CA ASP A 66 10.90 -4.30 -5.26
C ASP A 66 10.54 -2.94 -5.85
N ASP A 67 10.23 -2.87 -7.15
CA ASP A 67 9.82 -1.63 -7.81
C ASP A 67 8.42 -1.21 -7.34
N ALA A 68 7.48 -2.17 -7.21
CA ALA A 68 6.16 -1.92 -6.64
C ALA A 68 6.25 -1.44 -5.19
N ARG A 69 7.14 -2.03 -4.37
CA ARG A 69 7.38 -1.59 -3.00
C ARG A 69 7.92 -0.16 -2.94
N LYS A 70 8.94 0.16 -3.74
CA LYS A 70 9.53 1.51 -3.79
C LYS A 70 8.53 2.55 -4.30
N LEU A 71 7.75 2.20 -5.33
CA LEU A 71 6.70 3.04 -5.87
C LEU A 71 5.68 3.40 -4.78
N ARG A 72 5.18 2.39 -4.05
CA ARG A 72 4.27 2.60 -2.92
C ARG A 72 4.87 3.51 -1.85
N GLN A 73 6.10 3.23 -1.41
CA GLN A 73 6.75 4.04 -0.37
C GLN A 73 6.89 5.50 -0.79
N ARG A 74 7.29 5.77 -2.05
CA ARG A 74 7.39 7.13 -2.59
C ARG A 74 6.03 7.82 -2.68
N ALA A 75 4.97 7.13 -3.12
CA ALA A 75 3.63 7.70 -3.17
C ALA A 75 3.14 8.14 -1.77
N LEU A 76 3.37 7.30 -0.74
CA LEU A 76 3.01 7.64 0.64
C LEU A 76 3.82 8.81 1.19
N GLU A 77 5.11 8.90 0.84
CA GLU A 77 5.97 10.01 1.25
C GLU A 77 5.55 11.34 0.59
N ILE A 78 5.30 11.33 -0.72
CA ILE A 78 4.77 12.50 -1.45
C ILE A 78 3.47 12.96 -0.78
N TYR A 79 2.53 12.04 -0.52
CA TYR A 79 1.28 12.37 0.14
C TYR A 79 1.49 13.02 1.52
N ARG A 80 2.38 12.47 2.36
CA ARG A 80 2.71 13.07 3.67
C ARG A 80 3.25 14.47 3.53
N GLN A 81 4.19 14.69 2.61
CA GLN A 81 4.84 15.99 2.40
C GLN A 81 3.84 17.02 1.88
N THR A 82 3.01 16.66 0.90
CA THR A 82 1.96 17.53 0.35
C THR A 82 1.01 18.05 1.43
N TYR A 83 0.64 17.19 2.38
CA TYR A 83 -0.34 17.52 3.42
C TYR A 83 0.26 17.86 4.79
N GLY A 84 1.59 17.90 4.93
CA GLY A 84 2.27 18.19 6.20
C GLY A 84 1.94 17.21 7.33
N LEU A 85 1.71 15.94 6.99
CA LEU A 85 1.27 14.92 7.94
C LEU A 85 2.44 14.40 8.78
N LEU A 86 2.13 13.91 9.99
CA LEU A 86 3.08 13.25 10.87
C LEU A 86 3.76 12.07 10.16
N SER A 87 5.07 11.99 10.33
CA SER A 87 5.88 10.85 9.91
C SER A 87 5.61 9.62 10.78
N ALA A 88 6.05 8.46 10.29
CA ALA A 88 5.94 7.20 11.03
C ALA A 88 6.63 7.27 12.41
N GLU A 89 7.76 7.97 12.49
CA GLU A 89 8.55 8.12 13.71
C GLU A 89 7.89 9.10 14.69
N GLU A 90 7.28 10.18 14.20
CA GLU A 90 6.52 11.10 15.07
C GLU A 90 5.30 10.40 15.68
N ILE A 91 4.60 9.56 14.92
CA ILE A 91 3.47 8.78 15.44
C ILE A 91 3.94 7.81 16.53
N ARG A 92 5.05 7.10 16.30
CA ARG A 92 5.69 6.24 17.30
C ARG A 92 6.06 7.02 18.55
N SER A 93 6.72 8.17 18.38
CA SER A 93 7.15 9.04 19.48
C SER A 93 5.97 9.54 20.31
N ILE A 94 4.85 9.92 19.69
CA ILE A 94 3.62 10.29 20.39
C ILE A 94 3.12 9.12 21.23
N ARG A 95 3.04 7.92 20.64
CA ARG A 95 2.56 6.72 21.35
C ARG A 95 3.44 6.39 22.57
N GLU A 96 4.75 6.39 22.37
CA GLU A 96 5.73 6.00 23.40
C GLU A 96 5.84 7.02 24.52
N ARG A 97 5.68 8.32 24.22
CA ARG A 97 5.61 9.38 25.22
C ARG A 97 4.52 9.15 26.27
N PHE A 98 3.44 8.46 25.90
CA PHE A 98 2.32 8.14 26.78
C PHE A 98 2.28 6.67 27.22
N TRP A 99 3.36 5.91 27.01
CA TRP A 99 3.51 4.52 27.44
C TRP A 99 2.44 3.57 26.87
N LEU A 100 1.92 3.89 25.68
CA LEU A 100 0.89 3.08 25.04
C LEU A 100 1.52 2.01 24.15
N THR A 101 0.92 0.81 24.17
CA THR A 101 1.12 -0.19 23.13
C THR A 101 0.41 0.22 21.84
N GLN A 102 0.81 -0.36 20.70
CA GLN A 102 0.13 -0.11 19.42
C GLN A 102 -1.36 -0.50 19.49
N ALA A 103 -1.69 -1.56 20.23
CA ALA A 103 -3.05 -2.04 20.42
C ALA A 103 -3.89 -1.07 21.26
N GLU A 104 -3.33 -0.51 22.34
CA GLU A 104 -4.03 0.48 23.17
C GLU A 104 -4.31 1.76 22.39
N LEU A 105 -3.33 2.28 21.65
CA LEU A 105 -3.56 3.47 20.81
C LEU A 105 -4.59 3.19 19.71
N ALA A 106 -4.56 2.01 19.09
CA ALA A 106 -5.57 1.61 18.11
C ALA A 106 -6.97 1.59 18.73
N ARG A 107 -7.13 1.02 19.94
CA ARG A 107 -8.40 0.96 20.66
C ARG A 107 -8.90 2.37 21.03
N LEU A 108 -8.02 3.22 21.56
CA LEU A 108 -8.35 4.61 21.93
C LEU A 108 -8.86 5.41 20.72
N LEU A 109 -8.25 5.21 19.55
CA LEU A 109 -8.61 5.88 18.30
C LEU A 109 -9.73 5.16 17.52
N ARG A 110 -10.26 4.05 18.04
CA ARG A 110 -11.28 3.19 17.39
C ARG A 110 -10.86 2.71 15.99
N LEU A 111 -9.60 2.34 15.87
CA LEU A 111 -8.99 1.84 14.64
C LEU A 111 -8.85 0.32 14.67
N GLY A 112 -8.74 -0.30 13.50
CA GLY A 112 -8.39 -1.72 13.39
C GLY A 112 -7.01 -2.00 14.02
N ALA A 113 -6.85 -3.18 14.63
CA ALA A 113 -5.69 -3.54 15.46
C ALA A 113 -4.32 -3.32 14.80
N ASN A 114 -4.23 -3.47 13.48
CA ASN A 114 -2.98 -3.34 12.72
C ASN A 114 -2.72 -1.92 12.16
N THR A 115 -3.62 -0.96 12.40
CA THR A 115 -3.55 0.37 11.77
C THR A 115 -2.32 1.14 12.25
N ILE A 116 -2.12 1.21 13.57
CA ILE A 116 -0.98 1.89 14.19
C ILE A 116 0.33 1.26 13.73
N SER A 117 0.42 -0.08 13.75
CA SER A 117 1.58 -0.81 13.25
C SER A 117 1.93 -0.45 11.80
N ARG A 118 0.92 -0.32 10.92
CA ARG A 118 1.13 0.07 9.51
C ARG A 118 1.59 1.52 9.36
N TRP A 119 1.08 2.43 10.18
CA TRP A 119 1.52 3.83 10.19
C TRP A 119 2.97 3.96 10.66
N GLU A 120 3.31 3.32 11.79
CA GLU A 120 4.67 3.33 12.36
C GLU A 120 5.69 2.56 11.50
N ALA A 121 5.24 1.62 10.67
CA ALA A 121 6.07 0.94 9.68
C ALA A 121 6.14 1.70 8.33
N GLY A 122 5.46 2.84 8.20
CA GLY A 122 5.41 3.62 6.95
C GLY A 122 4.67 2.94 5.79
N ARG A 123 3.91 1.86 6.05
CA ARG A 123 3.23 1.07 5.01
C ARG A 123 1.90 1.66 4.56
N ASN A 124 1.33 2.53 5.39
CA ASN A 124 0.14 3.35 5.14
C ASN A 124 0.36 4.75 5.71
N VAL A 125 -0.53 5.69 5.36
CA VAL A 125 -0.61 7.04 5.92
C VAL A 125 -1.95 7.19 6.63
N GLN A 126 -1.98 7.98 7.70
CA GLN A 126 -3.18 8.37 8.43
C GLN A 126 -4.04 9.33 7.62
N THR A 127 -5.33 9.41 7.93
CA THR A 127 -6.17 10.48 7.38
C THR A 127 -5.84 11.80 8.06
N ALA A 128 -6.22 12.93 7.44
CA ALA A 128 -6.03 14.25 8.03
C ALA A 128 -6.70 14.37 9.42
N SER A 129 -7.90 13.80 9.60
CA SER A 129 -8.59 13.81 10.88
C SER A 129 -7.83 13.03 11.96
N MET A 130 -7.23 11.89 11.61
CA MET A 130 -6.41 11.11 12.55
C MET A 130 -5.08 11.79 12.86
N ASP A 131 -4.48 12.48 11.88
CA ASP A 131 -3.30 13.31 12.10
C ASP A 131 -3.57 14.41 13.14
N MET A 132 -4.68 15.12 12.99
CA MET A 132 -5.11 16.14 13.95
C MET A 132 -5.35 15.55 15.34
N LEU A 133 -6.01 14.40 15.44
CA LEU A 133 -6.28 13.76 16.73
C LEU A 133 -4.99 13.29 17.43
N LEU A 134 -4.00 12.80 16.67
CA LEU A 134 -2.68 12.46 17.20
C LEU A 134 -1.94 13.70 17.74
N ARG A 135 -2.05 14.84 17.06
CA ARG A 135 -1.51 16.12 17.54
C ARG A 135 -2.22 16.61 18.80
N VAL A 136 -3.55 16.47 18.86
CA VAL A 136 -4.32 16.78 20.08
C VAL A 136 -3.83 15.92 21.26
N ILE A 137 -3.60 14.62 21.04
CA ILE A 137 -3.02 13.73 22.07
C ILE A 137 -1.63 14.24 22.52
N ARG A 138 -0.78 14.66 21.57
CA ARG A 138 0.57 15.14 21.84
C ARG A 138 0.62 16.47 22.59
N ASP A 139 -0.25 17.41 22.21
CA ASP A 139 -0.09 18.83 22.52
C ASP A 139 -1.05 19.33 23.62
N LEU A 140 -2.21 18.68 23.80
CA LEU A 140 -3.19 19.11 24.80
C LEU A 140 -3.19 18.19 26.04
N PRO A 141 -2.95 18.74 27.25
CA PRO A 141 -3.10 18.00 28.50
C PRO A 141 -4.51 17.45 28.69
N GLY A 142 -4.64 16.28 29.31
CA GLY A 142 -5.94 15.63 29.60
C GLY A 142 -6.65 15.02 28.39
N SER A 143 -6.14 15.19 27.17
CA SER A 143 -6.71 14.63 25.93
C SER A 143 -6.85 13.11 25.98
N LEU A 144 -5.85 12.39 26.49
CA LEU A 144 -5.92 10.94 26.64
C LEU A 144 -6.97 10.50 27.66
N ASP A 145 -7.08 11.19 28.78
CA ASP A 145 -8.08 10.84 29.81
C ASP A 145 -9.49 11.09 29.29
N TYR A 146 -9.69 12.18 28.55
CA TYR A 146 -10.93 12.43 27.82
C TYR A 146 -11.25 11.29 26.85
N LEU A 147 -10.29 10.88 26.00
CA LEU A 147 -10.51 9.77 25.06
C LEU A 147 -10.81 8.46 25.77
N ARG A 148 -10.17 8.17 26.91
CA ARG A 148 -10.42 6.98 27.73
C ARG A 148 -11.86 6.91 28.25
N THR A 149 -12.51 8.05 28.53
CA THR A 149 -13.93 8.07 28.93
C THR A 149 -14.86 7.50 27.85
N TYR A 150 -14.44 7.56 26.58
CA TYR A 150 -15.24 7.10 25.42
C TYR A 150 -14.66 5.86 24.74
N ALA A 151 -13.47 5.42 25.14
CA ALA A 151 -12.85 4.19 24.65
C ALA A 151 -13.36 3.00 25.47
N ALA A 152 -14.57 2.53 25.13
CA ALA A 152 -15.07 1.22 25.53
C ALA A 152 -14.17 0.13 24.93
#